data_AF-A0A8T3M064-F1
#
_entry.id   AF-A0A8T3M064-F1
#
_cell.length_a   1.000
_cell.length_b   1.000
_cell.length_c   1.000
_cell.angle_alpha   90.00
_cell.angle_beta   90.00
_cell.angle_gamma   90.00
#
_symmetry.space_group_name_H-M   'P 1'
#
loop_
_entity.id
_entity.type
_entity.pdbx_description
1 polymer ?
#
loop_
_entity_poly.entity_id
_entity_poly.type
_entity_poly.pdbx_seq_one_letter_code
_entity_poly.pdbx_strand_id
1 'polypeptide(L)'
;MRLAAAFDLAEWRSVLLALLATRVGLLATGVVAMQVLPRGGSYLDLVPGLPWLSMWVQFDAKYYIDIAMAGYSYESDAYSSAAFFPLYPSVLRLCVSLLGRVDIESVAFFG
;
A
#
# COMPACT_ATOMS: atom_id res chain seq x y z
N MET A 1 18.90 27.81 23.04
CA MET A 1 18.44 26.76 22.09
C MET A 1 16.91 26.73 22.18
N ARG A 2 16.19 27.45 21.29
CA ARG A 2 14.72 27.52 21.31
C ARG A 2 14.15 26.36 20.50
N LEU A 3 13.74 25.28 21.17
CA LEU A 3 12.95 24.20 20.60
C LEU A 3 11.47 24.50 20.87
N ALA A 4 10.77 24.90 19.81
CA ALA A 4 9.32 24.78 19.58
C ALA A 4 8.93 25.89 18.59
N ALA A 5 9.16 25.65 17.30
CA ALA A 5 8.39 26.38 16.29
C ALA A 5 6.94 25.92 16.47
N ALA A 6 6.05 26.80 16.89
CA ALA A 6 4.62 26.53 16.84
C ALA A 6 4.26 26.32 15.37
N PHE A 7 3.81 25.12 15.00
CA PHE A 7 3.38 24.81 13.64
C PHE A 7 2.20 25.72 13.30
N ASP A 8 2.38 26.66 12.36
CA ASP A 8 1.29 27.49 11.87
C ASP A 8 0.42 26.64 10.92
N LEU A 9 -0.79 26.31 11.38
CA LEU A 9 -1.77 25.54 10.60
C LEU A 9 -2.13 26.24 9.27
N ALA A 10 -1.97 27.57 9.18
CA ALA A 10 -2.19 28.32 7.95
C ALA A 10 -1.14 28.01 6.87
N GLU A 11 0.11 27.75 7.26
CA GLU A 11 1.19 27.37 6.34
C GLU A 11 0.99 25.95 5.82
N TRP A 12 0.55 25.03 6.68
CA TRP A 12 0.28 23.64 6.30
C TRP A 12 -1.00 23.46 5.51
N ARG A 13 -1.91 24.44 5.51
CA ARG A 13 -3.19 24.34 4.81
C ARG A 13 -3.02 23.98 3.34
N SER A 14 -2.10 24.64 2.63
CA SER A 14 -1.85 24.35 1.21
C SER A 14 -1.32 22.94 0.99
N VAL A 15 -0.41 22.49 1.86
CA VAL A 15 0.16 21.14 1.84
C VAL A 15 -0.92 20.09 2.10
N LEU A 16 -1.76 20.30 3.11
CA LEU A 16 -2.85 19.39 3.47
C LEU A 16 -3.94 19.37 2.39
N LEU A 17 -4.26 20.50 1.78
CA LEU A 17 -5.19 20.55 0.65
C LEU A 17 -4.62 19.84 -0.57
N ALA A 18 -3.34 20.02 -0.88
CA ALA A 18 -2.69 19.29 -1.97
C ALA A 18 -2.64 17.78 -1.69
N LEU A 19 -2.32 17.40 -0.45
CA LEU A 19 -2.38 16.02 0.03
C LEU A 19 -3.79 15.46 -0.17
N LEU A 20 -4.82 16.11 0.38
CA LEU A 20 -6.20 15.66 0.29
C LEU A 20 -6.67 15.57 -1.18
N ALA A 21 -6.43 16.61 -1.97
CA ALA A 21 -6.83 16.65 -3.37
C ALA A 21 -6.18 15.51 -4.17
N THR A 22 -4.88 15.25 -3.95
CA THR A 22 -4.19 14.14 -4.62
C THR A 22 -4.74 12.78 -4.18
N ARG A 23 -5.05 12.59 -2.89
CA ARG A 23 -5.62 11.31 -2.40
C ARG A 23 -7.02 11.09 -2.92
N VAL A 24 -7.86 12.12 -2.94
CA VAL A 24 -9.22 12.03 -3.50
C VAL A 24 -9.16 11.74 -5.00
N GLY A 25 -8.27 12.42 -5.73
CA GLY A 25 -8.05 12.16 -7.16
C GLY A 25 -7.63 10.71 -7.41
N LEU A 26 -6.60 10.22 -6.71
CA LEU A 26 -6.12 8.85 -6.84
C LEU A 26 -7.21 7.82 -6.44
N LEU A 27 -7.95 8.08 -5.35
CA LEU A 27 -9.03 7.21 -4.90
C LEU A 27 -10.13 7.10 -5.96
N ALA A 28 -10.58 8.24 -6.49
CA ALA A 28 -11.62 8.27 -7.52
C ALA A 28 -11.14 7.54 -8.79
N THR A 29 -9.93 7.85 -9.28
CA THR A 29 -9.35 7.19 -10.44
C THR A 29 -9.19 5.69 -10.20
N GLY A 30 -8.69 5.27 -9.05
CA GLY A 30 -8.48 3.86 -8.71
C GLY A 30 -9.79 3.08 -8.61
N VAL A 31 -10.81 3.63 -7.94
CA VAL A 31 -12.15 3.00 -7.86
C VAL A 31 -12.77 2.84 -9.24
N VAL A 32 -12.71 3.88 -10.08
CA VAL A 32 -13.22 3.81 -11.46
C VAL A 32 -12.43 2.79 -12.28
N ALA A 33 -11.10 2.82 -12.21
CA ALA A 33 -10.23 1.87 -12.92
C ALA A 33 -10.55 0.42 -12.54
N MET A 34 -10.78 0.17 -11.25
CA MET A 34 -11.18 -1.14 -10.76
C MET A 34 -12.52 -1.59 -11.36
N GLN A 35 -13.48 -0.70 -11.57
CA GLN A 35 -14.79 -1.07 -12.13
C GLN A 35 -14.79 -1.22 -13.65
N VAL A 36 -13.98 -0.45 -14.37
CA VAL A 36 -14.03 -0.33 -15.82
C VAL A 36 -13.00 -1.21 -16.52
N LEU A 37 -11.79 -1.33 -15.97
CA LEU A 37 -10.71 -2.05 -16.64
C LEU A 37 -10.82 -3.56 -16.38
N PRO A 38 -10.54 -4.40 -17.40
CA PRO A 38 -10.43 -5.82 -17.19
C PRO A 38 -9.27 -6.10 -16.24
N ARG A 39 -9.59 -6.68 -15.09
CA ARG A 39 -8.57 -7.14 -14.15
C ARG A 39 -8.13 -8.52 -14.62
N GLY A 40 -6.81 -8.70 -14.80
CA GLY A 40 -6.26 -10.06 -14.90
C GLY A 40 -6.50 -10.85 -13.61
N GLY A 41 -5.86 -12.01 -13.47
CA GLY A 41 -5.85 -12.70 -12.17
C GLY A 41 -5.33 -11.75 -11.07
N SER A 42 -6.22 -11.30 -10.19
CA SER A 42 -5.81 -10.47 -9.05
C SER A 42 -5.08 -11.36 -8.07
N TYR A 43 -3.75 -11.27 -8.03
CA TYR A 43 -2.94 -12.02 -7.08
C TYR A 43 -3.22 -11.62 -5.62
N LEU A 44 -3.82 -10.44 -5.42
CA LEU A 44 -4.07 -9.84 -4.11
C LEU A 44 -5.52 -9.36 -4.01
N ASP A 45 -6.47 -10.28 -4.10
CA ASP A 45 -7.87 -9.99 -3.75
C ASP A 45 -8.07 -10.09 -2.23
N LEU A 46 -7.27 -9.32 -1.49
CA LEU A 46 -7.20 -9.37 -0.02
C LEU A 46 -8.49 -8.88 0.64
N VAL A 47 -9.23 -7.99 -0.03
CA VAL A 47 -10.48 -7.42 0.49
C VAL A 47 -11.54 -7.41 -0.63
N PRO A 48 -12.20 -8.55 -0.87
CA PRO A 48 -13.25 -8.64 -1.87
C PRO A 48 -14.40 -7.68 -1.57
N GLY A 49 -14.94 -7.03 -2.60
CA GLY A 49 -16.11 -6.15 -2.47
C GLY A 49 -15.85 -4.71 -2.01
N LEU A 50 -14.62 -4.36 -1.64
CA LEU A 50 -14.25 -2.99 -1.22
C LEU A 50 -13.25 -2.34 -2.19
N PRO A 51 -13.68 -1.92 -3.41
CA PRO A 51 -12.77 -1.46 -4.46
C PRO A 51 -11.93 -0.23 -4.07
N TRP A 52 -12.43 0.60 -3.16
CA TRP A 52 -11.72 1.77 -2.63
C TRP A 52 -10.51 1.39 -1.77
N LEU A 53 -10.51 0.18 -1.19
CA LEU A 53 -9.38 -0.37 -0.46
C LEU A 53 -8.52 -1.25 -1.36
N SER A 54 -9.15 -2.09 -2.18
CA SER A 54 -8.46 -3.02 -3.10
C SER A 54 -7.59 -2.29 -4.13
N MET A 55 -7.92 -1.06 -4.52
CA MET A 55 -7.12 -0.29 -5.48
C MET A 55 -5.72 0.07 -4.97
N TRP A 56 -5.52 0.17 -3.65
CA TRP A 56 -4.24 0.56 -3.05
C TRP A 56 -3.24 -0.59 -2.99
N VAL A 57 -3.71 -1.83 -3.15
CA VAL A 57 -2.89 -3.05 -3.03
C VAL A 57 -2.65 -3.73 -4.38
N GLN A 58 -2.78 -2.98 -5.48
CA GLN A 58 -2.48 -3.47 -6.82
C GLN A 58 -1.01 -3.26 -7.18
N PHE A 59 -0.59 -3.86 -8.31
CA PHE A 59 0.75 -3.72 -8.89
C PHE A 59 1.87 -4.24 -7.98
N ASP A 60 2.76 -3.36 -7.54
CA ASP A 60 3.98 -3.69 -6.81
C ASP A 60 3.74 -4.26 -5.41
N ALA A 61 2.51 -4.15 -4.90
CA ALA A 61 2.11 -4.79 -3.64
C ALA A 61 2.42 -6.29 -3.62
N LYS A 62 2.35 -6.96 -4.78
CA LYS A 62 2.74 -8.37 -4.91
C LYS A 62 4.20 -8.59 -4.53
N TYR A 63 5.13 -7.81 -5.07
CA TYR A 63 6.55 -7.97 -4.75
C TYR A 63 6.83 -7.70 -3.28
N TYR A 64 6.19 -6.70 -2.69
CA TYR A 64 6.36 -6.41 -1.27
C TYR A 64 5.88 -7.56 -0.36
N ILE A 65 4.75 -8.20 -0.70
CA ILE A 65 4.25 -9.36 0.02
C ILE A 65 5.14 -10.57 -0.20
N ASP A 66 5.56 -10.84 -1.45
CA ASP A 66 6.46 -11.94 -1.77
C ASP A 66 7.79 -11.80 -1.02
N ILE A 67 8.38 -10.60 -0.95
CA ILE A 67 9.60 -10.34 -0.17
C ILE A 67 9.36 -10.55 1.32
N ALA A 68 8.25 -10.06 1.86
CA ALA A 68 7.94 -10.19 3.29
C ALA A 68 7.75 -11.67 3.70
N MET A 69 7.16 -12.48 2.81
CA MET A 69 6.82 -13.88 3.07
C MET A 69 7.96 -14.87 2.72
N ALA A 70 8.62 -14.68 1.58
CA ALA A 70 9.58 -15.62 1.01
C ALA A 70 11.00 -15.04 0.86
N GLY A 71 11.17 -13.72 1.06
CA GLY A 71 12.45 -13.03 0.84
C GLY A 71 12.66 -12.59 -0.60
N TYR A 72 13.85 -12.06 -0.86
CA TYR A 72 14.23 -11.57 -2.19
C TYR A 72 14.49 -12.71 -3.18
N SER A 73 14.08 -12.50 -4.42
CA SER A 73 14.27 -13.38 -5.56
C SER A 73 14.95 -12.65 -6.71
N TYR A 74 15.85 -13.34 -7.42
CA TYR A 74 16.50 -12.83 -8.61
C TYR A 74 16.26 -13.75 -9.79
N GLU A 75 15.72 -13.17 -10.87
CA GLU A 75 15.48 -13.84 -12.14
C GLU A 75 16.03 -12.93 -13.25
N SER A 76 16.93 -13.45 -14.09
CA SER A 76 17.63 -12.66 -15.12
C SER A 76 16.73 -12.27 -16.29
N ASP A 77 15.75 -13.11 -16.61
CA ASP A 77 14.91 -13.00 -17.82
C ASP A 77 13.44 -12.67 -17.49
N ALA A 78 13.16 -12.26 -16.25
CA ALA A 78 11.83 -11.94 -15.75
C ALA A 78 11.87 -10.80 -14.73
N TYR A 79 10.69 -10.32 -14.33
CA TYR A 79 10.60 -9.31 -13.28
C TYR A 79 11.06 -9.89 -11.93
N SER A 80 12.04 -9.21 -11.33
CA SER A 80 12.67 -9.63 -10.07
C SER A 80 12.37 -8.65 -8.95
N SER A 81 12.28 -9.18 -7.73
CA SER A 81 12.12 -8.38 -6.51
C SER A 81 13.42 -7.68 -6.05
N ALA A 82 14.57 -7.93 -6.70
CA ALA A 82 15.88 -7.40 -6.30
C ALA A 82 15.97 -5.86 -6.31
N ALA A 83 15.13 -5.17 -7.09
CA ALA A 83 15.13 -3.71 -7.18
C ALA A 83 14.36 -3.01 -6.04
N PHE A 84 13.62 -3.74 -5.21
CA PHE A 84 12.76 -3.15 -4.17
C PHE A 84 13.52 -2.81 -2.89
N PHE A 85 13.29 -1.62 -2.35
CA PHE A 85 13.94 -1.16 -1.12
C PHE A 85 13.45 -1.95 0.12
N PRO A 86 14.34 -2.45 1.00
CA PRO A 86 13.99 -3.45 2.02
C PRO A 86 13.22 -2.94 3.22
N LEU A 87 13.14 -1.63 3.43
CA LEU A 87 12.49 -1.09 4.64
C LEU A 87 11.02 -1.51 4.73
N TYR A 88 10.26 -1.35 3.65
CA TYR A 88 8.83 -1.66 3.67
C TYR A 88 8.54 -3.16 3.84
N PRO A 89 9.16 -4.10 3.08
CA PRO A 89 9.05 -5.53 3.37
C PRO A 89 9.45 -5.92 4.80
N SER A 90 10.49 -5.29 5.35
CA SER A 90 10.95 -5.59 6.72
C SER A 90 9.92 -5.17 7.75
N VAL A 91 9.28 -4.02 7.57
CA VAL A 91 8.17 -3.56 8.42
C VAL A 91 6.98 -4.51 8.30
N LEU A 92 6.60 -4.92 7.08
CA LEU A 92 5.52 -5.90 6.89
C LEU A 92 5.82 -7.22 7.62
N ARG A 93 7.04 -7.73 7.49
CA ARG A 93 7.47 -8.96 8.18
C ARG A 93 7.43 -8.81 9.69
N LEU A 94 7.83 -7.65 10.21
CA LEU A 94 7.73 -7.33 11.64
C LEU A 94 6.26 -7.33 12.08
N CYS A 95 5.37 -6.65 11.36
CA CYS A 95 3.93 -6.63 11.66
C CYS A 95 3.34 -8.05 11.69
N VAL A 96 3.63 -8.88 10.67
CA VAL A 96 3.19 -10.28 10.62
C VAL A 96 3.70 -11.07 11.83
N SER A 97 4.96 -10.85 12.22
CA SER A 97 5.57 -11.55 13.37
C SER A 97 4.96 -11.13 14.72
N LEU A 98 4.52 -9.88 14.84
CA LEU A 98 3.97 -9.32 16.09
C LEU A 98 2.47 -9.60 16.24
N LEU A 99 1.72 -9.53 15.15
CA LEU A 99 0.26 -9.62 15.17
C LEU A 99 -0.26 -11.05 14.95
N GLY A 100 0.60 -11.99 14.57
CA GLY A 100 0.16 -13.24 13.96
C GLY A 100 -0.29 -13.01 12.52
N ARG A 101 -0.48 -14.10 11.75
CA ARG A 101 -0.76 -14.10 10.30
C ARG A 101 -1.57 -12.88 9.81
N VAL A 102 -1.15 -12.30 8.69
CA VAL A 102 -2.03 -11.48 7.85
C VAL A 102 -2.86 -12.45 7.00
N ASP A 103 -3.93 -12.97 7.59
CA ASP A 103 -4.96 -13.70 6.88
C ASP A 103 -6.13 -12.77 6.54
N ILE A 104 -6.99 -13.23 5.63
CA ILE A 104 -8.14 -12.46 5.11
C ILE A 104 -9.06 -12.01 6.27
N GLU A 105 -9.11 -12.80 7.36
CA GLU A 105 -9.91 -12.48 8.56
C GLU A 105 -9.33 -11.32 9.37
N SER A 106 -8.01 -11.23 9.52
CA SER A 106 -7.37 -10.14 10.28
C SER A 106 -7.41 -8.79 9.55
N VAL A 107 -7.50 -8.78 8.21
CA VAL A 107 -7.74 -7.55 7.43
C VAL A 107 -9.22 -7.13 7.47
N ALA A 108 -10.15 -8.10 7.52
CA ALA A 108 -11.59 -7.83 7.62
C ALA A 108 -12.00 -7.22 8.97
N PHE A 109 -11.22 -7.41 10.03
CA PHE A 109 -11.50 -6.82 11.36
C PHE A 109 -11.47 -5.28 11.39
N PHE A 110 -10.79 -4.64 10.42
CA PHE A 110 -10.73 -3.19 10.28
C PHE A 110 -11.66 -2.64 9.19
N GLY A 111 -12.53 -3.48 8.60
CA GLY A 111 -13.50 -3.13 7.56
C GLY A 111 -14.94 -3.04 8.06
#